data_AF-A0AAX1XFV9-F1
#
_entry.id   AF-A0AAX1XFV9-F1
#
_cell.length_a   1.000
_cell.length_b   1.000
_cell.length_c   1.000
_cell.angle_alpha   90.00
_cell.angle_beta   90.00
_cell.angle_gamma   90.00
#
_symmetry.space_group_name_H-M   'P 1'
#
loop_
_entity.id
_entity.type
_entity.pdbx_description
1 polymer ?
#
loop_
_entity_poly.entity_id
_entity_poly.type
_entity_poly.pdbx_seq_one_letter_code
_entity_poly.pdbx_strand_id
1 'polypeptide(L)' 'VYSQITLTVHSSLEAVGLTAAVANKLASKGISANVIAAYYHDHIFVQSGKAEAAVSALEEFSA' A
#
# COMPACT_ATOMS: atom_id res chain seq x y z
N VAL A 1 15.23 -7.49 -5.26
CA VAL A 1 14.33 -8.22 -4.33
C VAL A 1 13.22 -7.27 -3.89
N TYR A 2 11.98 -7.74 -3.99
CA TYR A 2 10.78 -6.99 -3.62
C TYR A 2 10.03 -7.74 -2.52
N SER A 3 9.34 -6.99 -1.67
CA SER A 3 8.45 -7.53 -0.64
C SER A 3 7.00 -7.16 -0.97
N GLN A 4 6.11 -8.12 -0.79
CA GLN A 4 4.67 -7.93 -0.98
C GLN A 4 4.03 -7.56 0.35
N ILE A 5 3.19 -6.52 0.33
CA ILE A 5 2.31 -6.11 1.40
C ILE A 5 0.88 -6.32 0.90
N THR A 6 0.08 -7.10 1.63
CA THR A 6 -1.33 -7.33 1.30
C THR A 6 -2.19 -6.45 2.18
N LEU A 7 -2.99 -5.57 1.57
CA LEU A 7 -3.97 -4.77 2.28
C LEU A 7 -5.22 -5.62 2.51
N THR A 8 -5.52 -5.94 3.77
CA THR A 8 -6.73 -6.64 4.19
C THR A 8 -7.90 -5.69 4.48
N VAL A 9 -7.83 -4.44 4.01
CA VAL A 9 -8.97 -3.53 4.09
C VAL A 9 -10.06 -4.08 3.19
N HIS A 10 -11.29 -4.16 3.72
CA HIS A 10 -12.45 -4.58 2.95
C HIS A 10 -12.75 -3.47 1.94
N SER A 11 -12.06 -3.51 0.81
CA SER A 11 -12.37 -2.65 -0.34
C SER A 11 -13.72 -3.10 -0.86
N SER A 12 -14.81 -2.51 -0.35
CA SER A 12 -15.98 -2.35 -1.20
C SER A 12 -15.46 -1.71 -2.49
N LEU A 13 -15.80 -2.31 -3.63
CA LEU A 13 -15.33 -1.96 -4.99
C LEU A 13 -15.50 -0.46 -5.35
N GLU A 14 -16.13 0.30 -4.47
CA GLU A 14 -16.49 1.71 -4.54
C GLU A 14 -15.54 2.65 -3.77
N ALA A 15 -14.49 2.14 -3.10
CA ALA A 15 -13.50 2.97 -2.38
C ALA A 15 -12.56 3.72 -3.35
N VAL A 16 -13.14 4.59 -4.18
CA VAL A 16 -12.43 5.56 -5.02
C VAL A 16 -11.51 6.38 -4.12
N GLY A 17 -10.20 6.20 -4.29
CA GLY A 17 -9.19 6.98 -3.57
C GLY A 17 -8.27 6.16 -2.67
N LEU A 18 -8.55 4.90 -2.35
CA LEU A 18 -7.66 4.08 -1.52
C LEU A 18 -6.28 3.91 -2.17
N THR A 19 -6.24 3.52 -3.44
CA THR A 19 -4.99 3.39 -4.21
C THR A 19 -4.22 4.72 -4.27
N ALA A 20 -4.93 5.84 -4.43
CA ALA A 20 -4.31 7.16 -4.49
C ALA A 20 -3.76 7.61 -3.13
N ALA A 21 -4.46 7.32 -2.03
CA ALA A 21 -4.01 7.61 -0.67
C ALA A 21 -2.75 6.80 -0.34
N VAL A 22 -2.78 5.49 -0.58
CA VAL A 22 -1.64 4.58 -0.42
C VAL A 22 -0.43 5.05 -1.22
N ALA A 23 -0.62 5.34 -2.51
CA ALA A 23 0.45 5.81 -3.38
C ALA A 23 1.05 7.14 -2.88
N ASN A 24 0.21 8.11 -2.48
CA ASN A 24 0.67 9.40 -1.96
C ASN A 24 1.46 9.25 -0.65
N LYS A 25 1.03 8.38 0.27
CA LYS A 25 1.73 8.17 1.55
C LYS A 25 3.11 7.55 1.34
N LEU A 26 3.19 6.51 0.50
CA LEU A 26 4.45 5.87 0.16
C LEU A 26 5.37 6.84 -0.60
N ALA A 27 4.83 7.62 -1.53
CA ALA A 27 5.57 8.65 -2.24
C ALA A 27 6.11 9.75 -1.30
N SER A 28 5.31 10.19 -0.32
CA SER A 28 5.71 11.18 0.71
C SER A 28 6.91 10.69 1.54
N LYS A 29 7.07 9.38 1.71
CA LYS A 29 8.21 8.75 2.39
C LYS A 29 9.35 8.34 1.44
N GLY A 30 9.26 8.69 0.14
CA GLY A 30 10.26 8.31 -0.86
C GLY A 30 10.32 6.81 -1.15
N ILE A 31 9.20 6.10 -0.97
CA ILE A 31 9.07 4.67 -1.20
C ILE A 31 8.37 4.45 -2.54
N SER A 32 9.10 3.87 -3.49
CA SER A 32 8.50 3.42 -4.75
C SER A 32 7.70 2.15 -4.49
N ALA A 33 6.47 2.12 -4.99
CA ALA A 33 5.53 1.04 -4.76
C ALA A 33 4.75 0.72 -6.03
N ASN A 34 4.57 -0.56 -6.31
CA ASN A 34 3.70 -1.06 -7.38
C ASN A 34 2.41 -1.59 -6.74
N VAL A 35 1.29 -0.92 -6.98
CA VAL A 35 -0.01 -1.33 -6.44
C VAL A 35 -0.76 -2.14 -7.49
N ILE A 36 -1.22 -3.32 -7.12
CA ILE A 36 -2.03 -4.22 -7.93
C ILE A 36 -3.39 -4.34 -7.26
N ALA A 37 -4.41 -3.75 -7.89
CA ALA A 37 -5.77 -3.90 -7.45
C ALA A 37 -6.28 -5.31 -7.81
N ALA A 38 -6.60 -6.10 -6.79
CA ALA A 38 -7.23 -7.41 -6.97
C ALA A 38 -8.66 -7.40 -6.41
N TYR A 39 -9.44 -8.41 -6.80
CA TYR A 39 -10.87 -8.48 -6.50
C TYR A 39 -11.20 -8.50 -5.01
N TYR A 40 -10.33 -9.10 -4.18
CA TYR A 40 -10.53 -9.22 -2.74
C TYR A 40 -9.60 -8.33 -1.91
N HIS A 41 -8.36 -8.12 -2.38
CA HIS A 41 -7.32 -7.40 -1.65
C HIS A 41 -6.40 -6.68 -2.62
N ASP A 42 -5.99 -5.47 -2.28
CA ASP A 42 -4.92 -4.78 -2.99
C ASP A 42 -3.55 -5.34 -2.57
N HIS A 43 -2.68 -5.61 -3.53
CA HIS A 43 -1.30 -6.04 -3.29
C HIS A 43 -0.33 -4.92 -3.63
N ILE A 44 0.55 -4.58 -2.69
CA ILE A 44 1.56 -3.54 -2.86
C ILE A 44 2.94 -4.18 -2.86
N PHE A 45 3.72 -3.91 -3.89
CA PHE A 45 5.11 -4.37 -4.00
C PHE A 45 6.06 -3.21 -3.77
N VAL A 46 6.94 -3.36 -2.78
CA VAL A 46 7.97 -2.37 -2.43
C VAL A 46 9.35 -3.01 -2.43
N GLN A 47 10.40 -2.20 -2.51
CA GLN A 47 11.77 -2.70 -2.34
C GLN A 47 11.92 -3.33 -0.95
N SER A 48 12.53 -4.52 -0.86
CA SER A 48 12.59 -5.26 0.41
C SER A 48 13.26 -4.48 1.55
N GLY A 49 14.28 -3.67 1.25
CA GLY A 49 14.93 -2.81 2.24
C GLY A 49 14.08 -1.64 2.75
N LYS A 50 12.90 -1.41 2.15
CA LYS A 50 11.92 -0.40 2.55
C LYS A 50 10.60 -1.01 3.01
N ALA A 51 10.51 -2.33 3.13
CA ALA A 51 9.27 -3.02 3.47
C ALA A 51 8.73 -2.60 4.84
N GLU A 52 9.60 -2.55 5.85
CA GLU A 52 9.22 -2.16 7.21
C GLU A 52 8.74 -0.70 7.28
N ALA A 53 9.49 0.22 6.64
CA ALA A 53 9.09 1.62 6.52
C ALA A 53 7.77 1.81 5.75
N ALA A 54 7.51 0.98 4.74
CA ALA A 54 6.26 0.99 4.00
C ALA A 54 5.09 0.52 4.86
N VAL A 55 5.26 -0.55 5.64
CA VAL A 55 4.24 -1.03 6.60
C VAL A 55 3.93 0.05 7.62
N SER A 56 4.94 0.63 8.29
CA SER A 56 4.72 1.69 9.27
C SER A 56 4.01 2.91 8.66
N ALA A 57 4.34 3.28 7.42
CA ALA A 57 3.67 4.38 6.73
C ALA A 57 2.19 4.07 6.42
N LEU A 58 1.86 2.80 6.13
CA LEU A 58 0.49 2.37 5.85
C LEU A 58 -0.33 2.19 7.14
N GLU A 59 0.29 1.81 8.25
CA GLU A 59 -0.35 1.75 9.57
C GLU A 59 -0.83 3.14 10.05
N GLU A 60 -0.15 4.22 9.64
CA GLU A 60 -0.61 5.59 9.92
C GLU A 60 -2.00 5.92 9.32
N PHE A 61 -2.52 5.13 8.36
CA PHE A 61 -3.90 5.29 7.85
C PHE A 61 -4.98 4.70 8.75
N SER A 62 -4.61 3.84 9.71
CA SER A 62 -5.56 3.14 10.59
C SER A 62 -5.81 3.88 11.91
N ALA A 63 -5.31 5.11 12.04
CA ALA A 63 -5.49 5.98 13.21
C ALA A 63 -6.62 6.99 13.02
#